data_AF-A0A2G6WU11-F1
#
_entry.id   AF-A0A2G6WU11-F1
#
_cell.length_a   1.000
_cell.length_b   1.000
_cell.length_c   1.000
_cell.angle_alpha   90.00
_cell.angle_beta   90.00
_cell.angle_gamma   90.00
#
_symmetry.space_group_name_H-M   'P 1'
#
loop_
_entity.id
_entity.type
_entity.pdbx_description
1 polymer ?
#
loop_
_entity_poly.entity_id
_entity_poly.type
_entity_poly.pdbx_seq_one_letter_code
_entity_poly.pdbx_strand_id
1 'polypeptide(L)'
;MADDHLPIVETRTLRWQGENDTDALARALAASPALRDAFIALQGDLGAGKTTFVRHLLRALGITGRIKSPTYAVVEPHEAPDGLAIFHFDFYRFADPREWDDAGFRDIFAGPGLKLAEWPENAAGRTPPADLAIKIEAMTDDTRSVTLLANTPRGSDLLACLAA
;
A
#
# COMPACT_ATOMS: atom_id res chain seq x y z
N MET A 1 8.28 -8.55 -25.32
CA MET A 1 8.42 -8.12 -23.92
C MET A 1 8.33 -6.62 -23.95
N ALA A 2 7.11 -6.10 -23.80
CA ALA A 2 6.91 -4.66 -23.73
C ALA A 2 7.17 -4.26 -22.29
N ASP A 3 8.20 -3.45 -22.09
CA ASP A 3 8.39 -2.67 -20.87
C ASP A 3 7.20 -1.71 -20.78
N ASP A 4 6.13 -2.16 -20.13
CA ASP A 4 4.92 -1.37 -19.90
C ASP A 4 5.18 -0.40 -18.74
N HIS A 5 6.15 0.50 -18.95
CA HIS A 5 6.40 1.60 -18.04
C HIS A 5 5.24 2.58 -18.21
N LEU A 6 4.23 2.44 -17.34
CA LEU A 6 3.20 3.45 -17.16
C LEU A 6 3.89 4.82 -17.00
N PRO A 7 3.36 5.89 -17.62
CA PRO A 7 3.93 7.22 -17.46
C PRO A 7 3.84 7.57 -15.97
N ILE A 8 4.98 7.53 -15.29
CA ILE A 8 5.11 7.98 -13.91
C ILE A 8 4.64 9.42 -13.89
N VAL A 9 3.58 9.69 -13.13
CA VAL A 9 2.98 11.02 -13.05
C VAL A 9 3.83 11.88 -12.12
N GLU A 10 4.32 11.30 -11.02
CA GLU A 10 5.16 12.01 -10.04
C GLU A 10 5.96 11.02 -9.18
N THR A 11 7.19 11.39 -8.79
CA THR A 11 8.02 10.64 -7.85
C THR A 11 8.52 11.53 -6.72
N ARG A 12 8.50 11.03 -5.48
CA ARG A 12 9.10 11.69 -4.31
C ARG A 12 9.95 10.72 -3.50
N THR A 13 11.09 11.19 -3.02
CA THR A 13 11.96 10.41 -2.13
C THR A 13 12.02 11.08 -0.77
N LEU A 14 11.79 10.28 0.26
CA LEU A 14 11.82 10.65 1.67
C LEU A 14 12.90 9.85 2.37
N ARG A 15 13.39 10.41 3.48
CA ARG A 15 14.28 9.69 4.40
C ARG A 15 13.59 9.60 5.75
N TRP A 16 13.28 8.39 6.19
CA TRP A 16 12.72 8.14 7.52
C TRP A 16 13.84 7.88 8.51
N GLN A 17 13.88 8.69 9.57
CA GLN A 17 14.75 8.55 10.73
C GLN A 17 14.18 7.56 11.75
N GLY A 18 12.86 7.35 11.74
CA GLY A 18 12.23 6.40 12.63
C GLY A 18 10.74 6.22 12.37
N GLU A 19 10.07 5.54 13.30
CA GLU A 19 8.65 5.20 13.17
C GLU A 19 7.72 6.42 13.13
N ASN A 20 8.12 7.55 13.72
CA ASN A 20 7.36 8.81 13.64
C ASN A 20 7.20 9.30 12.20
N ASP A 21 8.20 9.11 11.33
CA ASP A 21 8.08 9.50 9.92
C ASP A 21 7.13 8.57 9.15
N THR A 22 7.03 7.31 9.60
CA THR A 22 6.05 6.34 9.07
C THR A 22 4.63 6.75 9.47
N ASP A 23 4.41 7.10 10.74
CA ASP A 23 3.11 7.62 11.25
C ASP A 23 2.73 8.93 10.55
N ALA A 24 3.68 9.84 10.35
CA ALA A 24 3.43 11.11 9.66
C ALA A 24 2.93 10.90 8.21
N LEU A 25 3.60 10.03 7.43
CA LEU A 25 3.14 9.70 6.08
C LEU A 25 1.75 9.06 6.11
N ALA A 26 1.54 8.10 7.01
CA ALA A 26 0.27 7.39 7.15
C ALA A 26 -0.89 8.35 7.47
N ARG A 27 -0.69 9.31 8.40
CA ARG A 27 -1.70 10.32 8.75
C ARG A 27 -1.99 11.27 7.59
N ALA A 28 -0.95 11.71 6.88
CA ALA A 28 -1.12 12.62 5.75
C ALA A 28 -1.93 11.95 4.62
N LEU A 29 -1.66 10.67 4.34
CA LEU A 29 -2.45 9.91 3.37
C LEU A 29 -3.88 9.66 3.86
N ALA A 30 -4.08 9.32 5.14
CA ALA A 30 -5.40 9.11 5.73
C ALA A 30 -6.31 10.34 5.66
N ALA A 31 -5.73 11.55 5.67
CA ALA A 31 -6.46 12.80 5.54
C ALA A 31 -6.91 13.11 4.10
N SER A 32 -6.34 12.42 3.10
CA SER A 32 -6.66 12.68 1.69
C SER A 32 -7.95 11.97 1.25
N PRO A 33 -8.93 12.69 0.68
CA PRO A 33 -10.14 12.07 0.11
C PRO A 33 -9.83 11.08 -1.02
N ALA A 34 -8.71 11.27 -1.73
CA ALA A 34 -8.28 10.41 -2.83
C ALA A 34 -8.00 8.98 -2.38
N LEU A 35 -7.75 8.75 -1.09
CA LEU A 35 -7.40 7.45 -0.53
C LEU A 35 -8.53 6.42 -0.61
N ARG A 36 -9.80 6.84 -0.56
CA ARG A 36 -10.94 5.93 -0.32
C ARG A 36 -11.07 4.77 -1.30
N ASP A 37 -10.70 4.95 -2.57
CA ASP A 37 -10.69 3.88 -3.57
C ASP A 37 -9.30 3.70 -4.19
N ALA A 38 -8.25 4.11 -3.48
CA ALA A 38 -6.90 3.98 -3.96
C ALA A 38 -6.42 2.52 -3.86
N PHE A 39 -5.52 2.15 -4.77
CA PHE A 39 -4.64 1.01 -4.60
C PHE A 39 -3.23 1.47 -4.24
N ILE A 40 -2.79 1.13 -3.02
CA ILE A 40 -1.42 1.37 -2.54
C ILE A 40 -0.62 0.07 -2.55
N ALA A 41 0.48 0.08 -3.28
CA ALA A 41 1.45 -1.01 -3.36
C ALA A 41 2.63 -0.73 -2.41
N LEU A 42 3.05 -1.73 -1.63
CA LEU A 42 4.16 -1.65 -0.69
C LEU A 42 5.24 -2.67 -1.05
N GLN A 43 6.43 -2.15 -1.34
CA GLN A 43 7.60 -2.92 -1.73
C GLN A 43 8.78 -2.66 -0.80
N GLY A 44 9.67 -3.64 -0.72
CA GLY A 44 10.86 -3.59 0.13
C GLY A 44 11.12 -4.95 0.77
N ASP A 45 12.32 -5.12 1.33
CA ASP A 45 12.73 -6.39 1.91
C ASP A 45 11.92 -6.81 3.14
N LEU A 46 12.12 -8.06 3.58
CA LEU A 46 11.57 -8.54 4.84
C LEU A 46 12.08 -7.66 5.98
N GLY A 47 11.16 -7.14 6.80
CA GLY A 47 11.51 -6.21 7.89
C GLY A 47 11.73 -4.75 7.46
N ALA A 48 11.56 -4.39 6.19
CA ALA A 48 11.73 -3.01 5.73
C ALA A 48 10.78 -2.01 6.39
N GLY A 49 9.57 -2.45 6.77
CA GLY A 49 8.57 -1.61 7.44
C GLY A 49 7.18 -1.58 6.80
N LYS A 50 6.94 -2.36 5.74
CA LYS A 50 5.67 -2.42 5.00
C LYS A 50 4.44 -2.61 5.90
N THR A 51 4.39 -3.70 6.68
CA THR A 51 3.29 -3.93 7.64
C THR A 51 3.22 -2.85 8.73
N THR A 52 4.34 -2.23 9.10
CA THR A 52 4.35 -1.11 10.07
C THR A 52 3.64 0.09 9.48
N PHE A 53 3.91 0.45 8.24
CA PHE A 53 3.18 1.48 7.52
C PHE A 53 1.67 1.16 7.42
N VAL A 54 1.31 -0.05 6.99
CA VAL A 54 -0.12 -0.45 6.89
C VAL A 54 -0.83 -0.30 8.23
N ARG A 55 -0.19 -0.74 9.32
CA ARG A 55 -0.72 -0.57 10.68
C ARG A 55 -0.97 0.89 11.01
N HIS A 56 0.00 1.78 10.78
CA HIS A 56 -0.17 3.22 11.03
C HIS A 56 -1.30 3.82 10.19
N LEU A 57 -1.40 3.45 8.91
CA LEU A 57 -2.47 3.94 8.04
C LEU A 57 -3.85 3.50 8.51
N LEU A 58 -4.02 2.22 8.82
CA LEU A 58 -5.27 1.69 9.37
C LEU A 58 -5.63 2.36 10.72
N ARG A 59 -4.64 2.61 11.58
CA ARG A 59 -4.86 3.38 12.83
C ARG A 59 -5.30 4.81 12.57
N ALA A 60 -4.68 5.49 11.62
CA ALA A 60 -5.05 6.85 11.23
C ALA A 60 -6.48 6.91 10.65
N LEU A 61 -6.94 5.83 10.00
CA LEU A 61 -8.32 5.65 9.54
C LEU A 61 -9.29 5.20 10.65
N GLY A 62 -8.84 5.09 11.89
CA GLY A 62 -9.69 4.77 13.05
C GLY A 62 -9.89 3.27 13.30
N ILE A 63 -9.17 2.38 12.63
CA ILE A 63 -9.24 0.94 12.91
C ILE A 63 -8.64 0.65 14.29
N THR A 64 -9.44 0.07 15.18
CA THR A 64 -9.03 -0.32 16.53
C THR A 64 -8.74 -1.82 16.63
N GLY A 65 -8.20 -2.28 17.76
CA GLY A 65 -7.91 -3.71 17.95
C GLY A 65 -6.60 -4.17 17.31
N ARG A 66 -6.40 -5.49 17.20
CA ARG A 66 -5.15 -6.09 16.73
C ARG A 66 -5.08 -6.09 15.20
N ILE A 67 -4.10 -5.39 14.64
CA ILE A 67 -3.80 -5.40 13.20
C ILE A 67 -2.52 -6.21 13.00
N LYS A 68 -2.60 -7.26 12.18
CA LYS A 68 -1.48 -8.17 11.85
C LYS A 68 -1.36 -8.26 10.33
N SER A 69 -0.18 -8.63 9.83
CA SER A 69 -0.09 -9.00 8.43
C SER A 69 -0.92 -10.28 8.17
N PRO A 70 -1.69 -10.34 7.06
CA PRO A 70 -2.42 -11.52 6.63
C PRO A 70 -1.57 -12.52 5.85
N THR A 71 -0.26 -12.66 6.12
CA THR A 71 0.65 -13.54 5.35
C THR A 71 0.11 -14.95 5.05
N TYR A 72 -0.73 -15.53 5.93
CA TYR A 72 -1.37 -16.85 5.70
C TYR A 72 -2.79 -16.77 5.12
N ALA A 73 -3.54 -15.71 5.43
CA ALA A 73 -4.89 -15.51 4.90
C ALA A 73 -4.86 -14.84 3.51
N VAL A 74 -3.70 -14.31 3.12
CA VAL A 74 -3.41 -13.46 1.96
C VAL A 74 -4.14 -12.11 1.99
N VAL A 75 -5.39 -12.07 2.45
CA VAL A 75 -6.19 -10.85 2.63
C VAL A 75 -6.83 -10.79 4.01
N GLU A 76 -6.86 -9.60 4.61
CA GLU A 76 -7.65 -9.26 5.79
C GLU A 76 -8.54 -8.05 5.46
N PRO A 77 -9.87 -8.18 5.53
CA PRO A 77 -10.77 -7.05 5.39
C PRO A 77 -10.85 -6.24 6.69
N HIS A 78 -10.94 -4.92 6.55
CA HIS A 78 -11.18 -3.97 7.61
C HIS A 78 -12.28 -2.99 7.18
N GLU A 79 -12.99 -2.43 8.16
CA GLU A 79 -13.99 -1.40 7.94
C GLU A 79 -13.73 -0.23 8.88
N ALA A 80 -13.52 0.97 8.32
CA ALA A 80 -13.34 2.18 9.11
C ALA A 80 -14.67 2.62 9.75
N PRO A 81 -14.65 3.43 10.82
CA PRO A 81 -15.86 3.88 11.50
C PRO A 81 -16.87 4.64 10.62
N ASP A 82 -16.41 5.22 9.51
CA ASP A 82 -17.24 5.94 8.53
C ASP A 82 -17.74 5.04 7.38
N GLY A 83 -17.53 3.72 7.47
CA GLY A 83 -17.95 2.73 6.48
C GLY A 83 -16.99 2.53 5.32
N LEU A 84 -15.78 3.08 5.35
CA LEU A 84 -14.76 2.78 4.33
C LEU A 84 -14.32 1.30 4.44
N ALA A 85 -14.59 0.52 3.40
CA ALA A 85 -14.04 -0.81 3.23
C ALA A 85 -12.54 -0.74 2.87
N ILE A 86 -11.73 -1.55 3.52
CA ILE A 86 -10.27 -1.60 3.33
C ILE A 86 -9.85 -3.07 3.23
N PHE A 87 -9.00 -3.38 2.27
CA PHE A 87 -8.48 -4.73 2.06
C PHE A 87 -6.95 -4.70 2.16
N HIS A 88 -6.42 -5.31 3.22
CA HIS A 88 -4.98 -5.50 3.39
C HIS A 88 -4.59 -6.84 2.80
N PHE A 89 -3.73 -6.82 1.78
CA PHE A 89 -3.13 -7.98 1.16
C PHE A 89 -1.67 -8.14 1.56
N ASP A 90 -1.22 -9.37 1.77
CA ASP A 90 0.20 -9.73 1.84
C ASP A 90 0.47 -10.92 0.93
N PHE A 91 1.16 -10.64 -0.19
CA PHE A 91 1.48 -11.64 -1.20
C PHE A 91 2.85 -12.31 -0.97
N TYR A 92 3.50 -12.13 0.19
CA TYR A 92 4.81 -12.73 0.47
C TYR A 92 4.87 -14.24 0.22
N ARG A 93 3.78 -14.96 0.51
CA ARG A 93 3.66 -16.42 0.29
C ARG A 93 2.76 -16.81 -0.87
N PHE A 94 2.32 -15.84 -1.67
CA PHE A 94 1.45 -16.09 -2.81
C PHE A 94 2.28 -16.63 -3.97
N ALA A 95 2.17 -17.94 -4.21
CA ALA A 95 3.05 -18.66 -5.13
C ALA A 95 2.34 -19.15 -6.40
N ASP A 96 1.03 -19.39 -6.34
CA ASP A 96 0.25 -19.90 -7.46
C ASP A 96 -0.71 -18.83 -7.98
N PRO A 97 -0.51 -18.32 -9.21
CA PRO A 97 -1.41 -17.36 -9.82
C PRO A 97 -2.86 -17.85 -9.96
N ARG A 98 -3.15 -19.15 -9.89
CA ARG A 98 -4.52 -19.70 -9.92
C ARG A 98 -5.30 -19.36 -8.65
N GLU A 99 -4.62 -19.24 -7.51
CA GLU A 99 -5.24 -18.85 -6.24
C GLU A 99 -5.89 -17.45 -6.32
N TRP A 100 -5.47 -16.62 -7.28
CA TRP A 100 -6.04 -15.28 -7.49
C TRP A 100 -7.51 -15.35 -7.89
N ASP A 101 -7.81 -16.20 -8.87
CA ASP A 101 -9.15 -16.36 -9.42
C ASP A 101 -10.03 -17.12 -8.43
N ASP A 102 -9.49 -18.18 -7.81
CA ASP A 102 -10.20 -18.98 -6.80
C ASP A 102 -10.56 -18.17 -5.53
N ALA A 103 -9.70 -17.22 -5.13
CA ALA A 103 -9.95 -16.36 -3.99
C ALA A 103 -10.83 -15.13 -4.31
N GLY A 104 -11.23 -14.93 -5.58
CA GLY A 104 -12.10 -13.82 -5.99
C GLY A 104 -11.42 -12.44 -5.89
N PHE A 105 -10.08 -12.38 -5.90
CA PHE A 105 -9.36 -11.11 -5.73
C PHE A 105 -9.63 -10.14 -6.87
N ARG A 106 -9.90 -10.65 -8.08
CA ARG A 106 -10.31 -9.82 -9.22
C ARG A 106 -11.49 -8.92 -8.88
N ASP A 107 -12.52 -9.47 -8.23
CA ASP A 107 -13.73 -8.72 -7.90
C ASP A 107 -13.47 -7.74 -6.75
N ILE A 108 -12.62 -8.11 -5.79
CA ILE A 108 -12.21 -7.21 -4.69
C ILE A 108 -11.47 -5.99 -5.25
N PHE A 109 -10.49 -6.18 -6.14
CA PHE A 109 -9.73 -5.09 -6.76
C PHE A 109 -10.58 -4.21 -7.68
N ALA A 110 -11.59 -4.79 -8.35
CA ALA A 110 -12.54 -4.03 -9.18
C ALA A 110 -13.61 -3.29 -8.36
N GLY A 111 -13.87 -3.72 -7.12
CA GLY A 111 -14.85 -3.10 -6.23
C GLY A 111 -14.38 -1.79 -5.59
N PRO A 112 -15.27 -1.10 -4.84
CA PRO A 112 -14.93 0.10 -4.08
C PRO A 112 -14.05 -0.21 -2.87
N GLY A 113 -13.49 0.83 -2.25
CA GLY A 113 -12.68 0.74 -1.04
C GLY A 113 -11.16 0.75 -1.27
N LEU A 114 -10.42 0.94 -0.20
CA LEU A 114 -8.96 1.06 -0.21
C LEU A 114 -8.29 -0.32 -0.29
N LYS A 115 -7.31 -0.47 -1.17
CA LYS A 115 -6.49 -1.69 -1.28
C LYS A 115 -5.08 -1.37 -0.85
N LEU A 116 -4.54 -2.17 0.06
CA LEU A 116 -3.15 -2.08 0.54
C LEU A 116 -2.50 -3.42 0.24
N ALA A 117 -1.48 -3.48 -0.62
CA ALA A 117 -0.80 -4.75 -0.91
C ALA A 117 0.68 -4.71 -0.57
N GLU A 118 1.12 -5.60 0.31
CA GLU A 118 2.53 -5.91 0.50
C GLU A 118 2.99 -6.95 -0.53
N TRP A 119 4.21 -6.75 -1.08
CA TRP A 119 4.81 -7.62 -2.11
C TRP A 119 3.95 -7.81 -3.39
N PRO A 120 3.40 -6.73 -3.98
CA PRO A 120 2.53 -6.84 -5.17
C PRO A 120 3.17 -7.56 -6.35
N GLU A 121 4.50 -7.57 -6.45
CA GLU A 121 5.27 -8.31 -7.46
C GLU A 121 4.98 -9.82 -7.47
N ASN A 122 4.63 -10.41 -6.31
CA ASN A 122 4.30 -11.82 -6.21
C ASN A 122 2.92 -12.15 -6.79
N ALA A 123 2.04 -11.16 -6.98
CA ALA A 123 0.76 -11.35 -7.65
C ALA A 123 0.88 -11.46 -9.20
N ALA A 124 2.10 -11.54 -9.73
CA ALA A 124 2.41 -11.83 -11.14
C ALA A 124 1.67 -10.92 -12.15
N GLY A 125 1.53 -9.63 -11.82
CA GLY A 125 0.89 -8.64 -12.70
C GLY A 125 -0.64 -8.72 -12.78
N ARG A 126 -1.29 -9.47 -11.87
CA ARG A 126 -2.76 -9.56 -11.81
C ARG A 126 -3.42 -8.38 -11.12
N THR A 127 -2.68 -7.64 -10.29
CA THR A 127 -3.15 -6.39 -9.70
C THR A 127 -3.28 -5.32 -10.77
N PRO A 128 -4.27 -4.41 -10.68
CA PRO A 128 -4.25 -3.20 -11.49
C PRO A 128 -3.00 -2.36 -11.16
N PRO A 129 -2.68 -1.35 -11.98
CA PRO A 129 -1.69 -0.35 -11.61
C PRO A 129 -1.98 0.24 -10.23
N ALA A 130 -0.97 0.28 -9.35
CA ALA A 130 -1.10 0.98 -8.08
C ALA A 130 -1.17 2.48 -8.32
N ASP A 131 -2.15 3.15 -7.70
CA ASP A 131 -2.23 4.60 -7.71
C ASP A 131 -0.95 5.18 -7.08
N LEU A 132 -0.55 4.62 -5.94
CA LEU A 132 0.68 4.97 -5.22
C LEU A 132 1.50 3.71 -4.93
N ALA A 133 2.71 3.64 -5.46
CA ALA A 133 3.70 2.64 -5.07
C ALA A 133 4.66 3.23 -4.04
N ILE A 134 4.84 2.53 -2.93
CA ILE A 134 5.72 2.90 -1.82
C ILE A 134 6.81 1.84 -1.71
N LYS A 135 8.03 2.21 -2.09
CA LYS A 135 9.21 1.37 -1.92
C LYS A 135 9.97 1.80 -0.67
N ILE A 136 10.18 0.87 0.26
CA ILE A 136 10.87 1.09 1.53
C ILE A 136 12.16 0.28 1.55
N GLU A 137 13.30 0.96 1.69
CA GLU A 137 14.63 0.35 1.68
C GLU A 137 15.33 0.62 3.01
N ALA A 138 15.79 -0.44 3.67
CA ALA A 138 16.57 -0.34 4.90
C ALA A 138 18.00 0.13 4.62
N MET A 139 18.42 1.18 5.31
CA MET A 139 19.76 1.73 5.19
C MET A 139 20.67 1.17 6.29
N THR A 140 21.97 1.32 6.14
CA THR A 140 22.98 0.82 7.10
C THR A 140 23.04 1.59 8.42
N ASP A 141 22.43 2.78 8.48
CA ASP A 141 22.43 3.70 9.62
C ASP A 141 21.07 3.75 10.34
N ASP A 142 20.37 2.61 10.35
CA ASP A 142 19.02 2.43 10.92
C ASP A 142 17.91 3.30 10.30
N THR A 143 18.21 4.16 9.32
CA THR A 143 17.21 4.93 8.58
C THR A 143 16.54 4.09 7.48
N ARG A 144 15.46 4.62 6.87
CA ARG A 144 14.86 4.08 5.65
C ARG A 144 14.89 5.11 4.53
N SER A 145 15.25 4.67 3.33
CA SER A 145 14.96 5.42 2.10
C SER A 145 13.57 5.01 1.63
N VAL A 146 12.67 5.98 1.43
CA VAL A 146 11.31 5.71 0.99
C VAL A 146 11.05 6.44 -0.32
N THR A 147 10.73 5.68 -1.36
CA THR A 147 10.36 6.23 -2.66
C THR A 147 8.87 6.06 -2.87
N LEU A 148 8.19 7.17 -3.16
CA LEU A 148 6.78 7.24 -3.48
C LEU A 148 6.64 7.51 -4.98
N LEU A 149 5.93 6.64 -5.70
CA LEU A 149 5.66 6.79 -7.12
C LEU A 149 4.16 6.84 -7.36
N ALA A 150 3.68 7.95 -7.91
CA ALA A 150 2.32 8.09 -8.40
C ALA A 150 2.24 7.61 -9.85
N ASN A 151 1.47 6.54 -10.09
CA ASN A 151 1.27 6.01 -11.44
C ASN A 151 -0.07 6.42 -12.05
N THR A 152 -0.91 7.14 -11.29
CA THR A 152 -2.23 7.61 -11.71
C THR A 152 -2.47 9.04 -11.19
N PRO A 153 -3.47 9.77 -11.75
CA PRO A 153 -3.88 11.05 -11.19
C PRO A 153 -4.28 11.00 -9.71
N ARG A 154 -4.95 9.91 -9.28
CA ARG A 154 -5.28 9.68 -7.86
C ARG A 154 -4.01 9.57 -7.01
N GLY A 155 -2.97 8.91 -7.53
CA GLY A 155 -1.66 8.88 -6.91
C GLY A 155 -1.04 10.26 -6.74
N SER A 156 -1.15 11.12 -7.75
CA SER A 156 -0.67 12.51 -7.68
C SER A 156 -1.45 13.33 -6.66
N ASP A 157 -2.77 13.16 -6.58
CA ASP A 157 -3.59 13.80 -5.54
C ASP A 157 -3.16 13.37 -4.12
N LEU A 158 -2.83 12.08 -3.94
CA LEU A 158 -2.26 11.57 -2.69
C LEU A 158 -0.91 12.21 -2.36
N LEU A 159 -0.02 12.36 -3.34
CA LEU A 159 1.27 13.02 -3.14
C LEU A 159 1.12 14.52 -2.87
N ALA A 160 0.22 15.21 -3.54
CA ALA A 160 -0.02 16.64 -3.36
C ALA A 160 -0.36 16.97 -1.89
N CYS A 161 -1.13 16.11 -1.22
CA CYS A 161 -1.45 16.25 0.21
C CYS A 161 -0.24 16.18 1.15
N LEU A 162 0.90 15.63 0.72
CA LEU A 162 2.12 15.52 1.53
C LEU A 162 2.98 16.79 1.54
N ALA A 163 2.68 17.75 0.66
CA ALA A 163 3.44 19.01 0.54
C ALA A 163 2.78 20.19 1.28
N ALA A 164 1.62 19.96 1.90
CA ALA A 164 0.80 20.97 2.58
C ALA A 164 1.00 20.98 4.09
#